data_AF-A0A5J4RT15-F1
#
_entry.id   AF-A0A5J4RT15-F1
#
_cell.length_a   1.000
_cell.length_b   1.000
_cell.length_c   1.000
_cell.angle_alpha   90.00
_cell.angle_beta   90.00
_cell.angle_gamma   90.00
#
_symmetry.space_group_name_H-M   'P 1'
#
loop_
_entity.id
_entity.type
_entity.pdbx_description
1 polymer ?
#
loop_
_entity_poly.entity_id
_entity_poly.type
_entity_poly.pdbx_seq_one_letter_code
_entity_poly.pdbx_strand_id
1 'polypeptide(L)' 'MGKREKTGVNFNIPLLDVPKMILDKYKDSLPNNVVLPVLSNQKMNAYLKEIGDLCGIEKELTFHLARHTFATTITF' A
#
# COMPACT_ATOMS: atom_id res chain seq x y z
N MET A 1 -12.27 -1.51 -12.62
CA MET A 1 -13.28 -1.38 -11.55
C MET A 1 -13.17 -2.60 -10.66
N GLY A 2 -12.99 -2.43 -9.35
CA GLY A 2 -12.87 -3.54 -8.39
C GLY A 2 -14.22 -3.90 -7.77
N LYS A 3 -14.31 -5.09 -7.16
CA LYS A 3 -15.50 -5.54 -6.44
C LYS A 3 -15.11 -5.85 -4.99
N ARG A 4 -15.83 -5.30 -4.01
CA ARG A 4 -15.55 -5.60 -2.59
C ARG A 4 -15.80 -7.06 -2.32
N GLU A 5 -14.87 -7.72 -1.62
CA GLU A 5 -14.96 -9.14 -1.33
C GLU A 5 -16.19 -9.50 -0.47
N LYS A 6 -16.41 -8.76 0.62
CA LYS A 6 -17.51 -9.05 1.57
C LYS A 6 -18.91 -8.73 1.01
N THR A 7 -19.06 -7.62 0.30
CA THR A 7 -20.39 -7.08 -0.07
C THR A 7 -20.70 -7.18 -1.55
N GLY A 8 -19.71 -7.47 -2.39
CA GLY A 8 -19.87 -7.48 -3.83
C GLY A 8 -20.10 -6.09 -4.45
N VAL A 9 -20.01 -5.01 -3.67
CA VAL A 9 -20.25 -3.66 -4.17
C VAL A 9 -19.05 -3.21 -5.01
N ASN A 10 -19.32 -2.69 -6.20
CA ASN A 10 -18.29 -2.14 -7.08
C ASN A 10 -17.65 -0.91 -6.45
N PHE A 11 -16.34 -0.76 -6.67
CA PHE A 11 -15.61 0.41 -6.22
C PHE A 11 -14.57 0.84 -7.24
N ASN A 12 -14.23 2.13 -7.17
CA ASN A 12 -13.14 2.72 -7.91
C ASN A 12 -12.23 3.47 -6.93
N ILE A 13 -10.91 3.32 -7.09
CA ILE A 13 -9.91 4.00 -6.26
C ILE A 13 -9.10 4.91 -7.18
N PRO A 14 -9.24 6.24 -7.08
CA PRO A 14 -8.36 7.16 -7.78
C PRO A 14 -6.91 6.94 -7.35
N LEU A 15 -5.99 6.87 -8.31
CA LEU A 15 -4.56 6.77 -8.03
C LEU A 15 -3.93 8.16 -8.06
N LEU A 16 -3.13 8.45 -7.04
CA LEU A 16 -2.27 9.63 -7.02
C LEU A 16 -1.03 9.39 -7.90
N ASP A 17 -0.30 10.46 -8.19
CA ASP A 17 0.89 10.42 -9.05
C ASP A 17 1.97 9.48 -8.51
N VAL A 18 2.23 9.49 -7.19
CA VAL A 18 3.25 8.63 -6.57
C VAL A 18 2.92 7.13 -6.70
N PRO A 19 1.74 6.63 -6.28
CA PRO A 19 1.31 5.26 -6.57
C PRO A 19 1.40 4.91 -8.05
N LYS A 20 0.99 5.82 -8.95
CA LYS A 20 1.05 5.58 -10.40
C LYS A 20 2.48 5.38 -10.91
N MET A 21 3.43 6.22 -10.49
CA MET A 21 4.85 6.06 -10.83
C MET A 21 5.41 4.72 -10.33
N ILE A 22 4.99 4.26 -9.15
CA ILE A 22 5.40 2.95 -8.61
C ILE A 22 4.86 1.82 -9.49
N LEU A 23 3.60 1.89 -9.91
CA LEU A 23 3.02 0.90 -10.83
C LEU A 23 3.77 0.87 -12.16
N ASP A 24 4.05 2.04 -12.74
CA ASP A 24 4.76 2.16 -14.00
C ASP A 24 6.18 1.58 -13.92
N LYS A 25 6.86 1.71 -12.77
CA LYS A 25 8.18 1.10 -12.54
C LYS A 25 8.16 -0.42 -12.64
N TYR A 26 7.09 -1.07 -12.20
CA TYR A 26 6.98 -2.55 -12.20
C TYR A 26 6.29 -3.10 -13.44
N LYS A 27 5.77 -2.23 -14.31
CA LYS A 27 5.08 -2.61 -15.53
C LYS A 27 5.94 -3.55 -16.38
N ASP A 28 5.34 -4.68 -16.79
CA ASP A 28 5.95 -5.71 -17.64
C ASP A 28 7.22 -6.39 -17.07
N SER A 29 7.57 -6.14 -15.80
CA SER A 29 8.79 -6.67 -15.16
C SER A 29 8.54 -7.87 -14.25
N LEU A 30 7.28 -8.16 -13.91
CA LEU A 30 6.93 -9.17 -12.92
C LEU A 30 6.34 -10.43 -13.57
N PRO A 31 6.70 -11.64 -13.08
CA PRO A 31 6.11 -12.88 -13.56
C PRO A 31 4.66 -13.01 -13.10
N ASN A 32 3.92 -13.95 -13.69
CA ASN A 32 2.56 -14.35 -13.24
C ASN A 32 1.50 -13.24 -13.30
N ASN A 33 1.69 -12.22 -14.13
CA ASN A 33 0.71 -11.16 -14.38
C ASN A 33 0.26 -10.42 -13.10
N VAL A 34 1.19 -10.25 -12.15
CA VAL A 34 0.96 -9.46 -10.93
C VAL A 34 1.37 -8.01 -11.12
N VAL A 35 0.66 -7.11 -10.45
CA VAL A 35 0.86 -5.66 -10.61
C VAL A 35 2.02 -5.13 -9.75
N LEU A 36 2.27 -5.76 -8.60
CA LEU A 36 3.34 -5.39 -7.65
C LEU A 36 3.92 -6.65 -6.99
N PRO A 37 5.21 -6.64 -6.59
CA PRO A 37 5.80 -7.72 -5.80
C PRO A 37 5.40 -7.56 -4.33
N VAL A 38 4.18 -7.98 -3.98
CA VAL A 38 3.62 -7.76 -2.64
C VAL A 38 4.08 -8.86 -1.67
N LEU A 39 4.63 -8.44 -0.53
CA LEU A 39 5.00 -9.32 0.59
C LEU A 39 3.80 -9.62 1.48
N SER A 40 3.92 -10.61 2.36
CA SER A 40 2.92 -10.81 3.42
C SER A 40 2.86 -9.60 4.35
N ASN A 41 1.69 -9.31 4.92
CA ASN A 41 1.53 -8.19 5.86
C ASN A 41 2.49 -8.26 7.05
N GLN A 42 2.81 -9.47 7.52
CA GLN A 42 3.80 -9.69 8.58
C GLN A 42 5.20 -9.21 8.16
N LYS A 43 5.67 -9.61 6.97
CA LYS A 43 6.98 -9.17 6.44
C LYS A 43 6.99 -7.66 6.15
N MET A 44 5.90 -7.14 5.58
CA MET A 44 5.75 -5.70 5.33
C MET A 44 5.89 -4.89 6.63
N ASN A 45 5.19 -5.30 7.71
CA ASN A 45 5.28 -4.60 9.00
C ASN A 45 6.67 -4.71 9.63
N ALA A 46 7.37 -5.84 9.46
CA ALA A 46 8.76 -5.96 9.91
C ALA A 46 9.68 -4.94 9.22
N TYR A 47 9.56 -4.81 7.90
CA TYR A 47 10.33 -3.80 7.15
C TYR A 47 9.92 -2.36 7.48
N LEU A 48 8.63 -2.10 7.69
CA LEU A 48 8.17 -0.78 8.12
C LEU A 48 8.75 -0.39 9.48
N LYS A 49 8.92 -1.34 10.40
CA LYS A 49 9.58 -1.11 11.69
C LYS A 49 11.04 -0.73 11.49
N GLU A 50 11.79 -1.49 10.69
CA GLU A 50 13.20 -1.17 10.39
C GLU A 50 13.35 0.21 9.75
N ILE A 51 12.46 0.56 8.80
CA ILE A 51 12.44 1.90 8.19
C ILE A 51 12.13 2.98 9.24
N GLY A 52 11.17 2.73 10.13
CA GLY A 52 10.84 3.63 11.23
C GLY A 52 12.04 3.89 12.14
N ASP A 53 12.76 2.83 12.52
CA ASP A 53 13.95 2.90 13.36
C ASP A 53 15.06 3.73 12.67
N LEU A 54 15.31 3.49 11.38
CA LEU A 54 16.29 4.24 10.58
C LEU A 54 15.91 5.73 10.40
N CYS A 55 14.61 6.03 10.35
CA CYS A 55 14.10 7.39 10.24
C CYS A 55 13.94 8.11 11.59
N GLY A 56 14.22 7.44 12.73
CA GLY A 56 14.01 8.01 14.06
C GLY A 56 12.54 8.25 14.40
N ILE A 57 11.63 7.45 13.83
CA ILE A 57 10.19 7.54 14.09
C ILE A 57 9.86 6.66 15.29
N GLU A 58 9.50 7.28 16.41
CA GLU A 58 9.17 6.56 17.65
C GLU A 58 7.87 5.75 17.56
N LYS A 59 6.93 6.16 16.69
CA LYS A 59 5.66 5.48 16.53
C LYS A 59 5.82 4.25 15.63
N GLU A 60 5.27 3.12 16.08
CA GLU A 60 5.29 1.87 15.30
C GLU A 60 4.58 2.02 13.95
N LEU A 61 5.32 1.86 12.86
CA LEU A 61 4.80 1.90 11.50
C LEU A 61 4.20 0.55 11.12
N THR A 62 2.90 0.54 10.83
CA THR A 62 2.17 -0.65 10.37
C THR A 62 1.31 -0.31 9.17
N PHE A 63 0.90 -1.34 8.41
CA PHE A 63 -0.05 -1.17 7.31
C PHE A 63 -1.39 -0.55 7.76
N HIS A 64 -1.86 -0.93 8.96
CA HIS A 64 -3.07 -0.37 9.55
C HIS A 64 -2.92 1.13 9.83
N LEU A 65 -1.79 1.53 10.43
CA LEU A 65 -1.49 2.94 10.68
C LEU A 65 -1.46 3.73 9.38
N ALA A 66 -0.77 3.23 8.35
CA ALA A 66 -0.68 3.90 7.05
C ALA A 66 -2.07 4.14 6.42
N ARG A 67 -2.98 3.16 6.50
CA ARG A 67 -4.35 3.30 6.02
C ARG A 67 -5.12 4.38 6.78
N HIS A 68 -5.00 4.42 8.11
CA HIS A 68 -5.65 5.44 8.92
C HIS A 68 -5.11 6.84 8.61
N THR A 69 -3.79 6.99 8.54
CA THR A 69 -3.16 8.26 8.17
C THR A 69 -3.66 8.73 6.81
N PHE A 70 -3.62 7.88 5.78
CA PHE A 70 -4.13 8.23 4.44
C PHE A 70 -5.59 8.68 4.49
N ALA A 71 -6.43 7.95 5.24
CA ALA A 71 -7.84 8.29 5.38
C ALA A 71 -8.04 9.70 5.95
N THR A 72 -7.26 10.09 6.96
CA THR A 72 -7.41 11.37 7.67
C THR A 72 -6.61 12.54 7.05
N THR A 73 -5.58 12.27 6.26
CA THR A 73 -4.71 13.34 5.71
C THR A 73 -4.91 13.59 4.22
N ILE A 74 -5.46 12.64 3.47
CA ILE A 74 -5.63 12.75 2.01
C ILE A 74 -7.09 12.71 1.59
N THR A 75 -7.90 11.81 2.16
CA THR A 75 -9.28 11.58 1.70
C THR A 75 -10.35 12.14 2.63
N PHE A 76 -9.95 12.83 3.71
CA PHE A 76 -10.84 13.60 4.57
C PHE A 76 -10.66 15.08 4.25
#